data_AF-A0A3M1N7J5-F1
#
_entry.id   AF-A0A3M1N7J5-F1
#
_cell.length_a   1.000
_cell.length_b   1.000
_cell.length_c   1.000
_cell.angle_alpha   90.00
_cell.angle_beta   90.00
_cell.angle_gamma   90.00
#
_symmetry.space_group_name_H-M   'P 1'
#
loop_
_entity.id
_entity.type
_entity.pdbx_description
1 polymer ?
#
loop_
_entity_poly.entity_id
_entity_poly.type
_entity_poly.pdbx_seq_one_letter_code
_entity_poly.pdbx_strand_id
1 'polypeptide(L)' 'NLDWIVLNNPKEPGAGFGPGTNRVTLLTRDGTVEDLPRMPKRAVAEAILDRVTAAFSPSAAG' A
#
# COMPACT_ATOMS: atom_id res chain seq x y z
N ASN A 1 0.58 -1.44 17.83
CA ASN A 1 1.11 -2.25 16.72
C ASN A 1 0.34 -1.93 15.46
N LEU A 2 0.97 -1.94 14.29
CA LEU A 2 0.32 -1.62 13.00
C LEU A 2 -0.24 -2.90 12.36
N ASP A 3 -1.31 -2.77 11.58
CA ASP A 3 -1.80 -3.88 10.74
C ASP A 3 -1.01 -3.99 9.44
N TRP A 4 -0.64 -2.85 8.88
CA TRP A 4 -0.04 -2.73 7.55
C TRP A 4 1.06 -1.66 7.56
N ILE A 5 2.12 -1.87 6.80
CA ILE A 5 3.20 -0.93 6.53
C ILE A 5 3.39 -0.85 5.01
N VAL A 6 3.39 0.38 4.47
CA VAL A 6 3.68 0.62 3.05
C VAL A 6 5.14 1.04 2.91
N LEU A 7 5.98 0.15 2.41
CA LEU A 7 7.39 0.41 2.18
C LEU A 7 7.57 1.10 0.83
N ASN A 8 8.10 2.32 0.85
CA ASN A 8 8.64 3.00 -0.32
C ASN A 8 10.18 3.01 -0.20
N ASN A 9 10.86 2.40 -1.18
CA ASN A 9 12.32 2.49 -1.31
C ASN A 9 12.71 3.52 -2.39
N PRO A 10 13.09 4.76 -2.02
CA PRO A 10 13.41 5.81 -2.98
C PRO A 10 14.69 5.55 -3.80
N LYS A 11 15.47 4.52 -3.46
CA LYS A 11 16.62 4.07 -4.26
C LYS A 11 16.19 3.28 -5.50
N GLU A 12 14.93 2.85 -5.58
CA GLU A 12 14.40 2.14 -6.74
C GLU A 12 13.94 3.10 -7.85
N PRO A 13 14.26 2.82 -9.12
CA PRO A 13 13.81 3.63 -10.24
C PRO A 13 12.29 3.79 -10.28
N GLY A 14 11.82 5.03 -10.19
CA GLY A 14 10.40 5.34 -10.24
C GLY A 14 9.63 5.24 -8.92
N ALA A 15 10.31 4.97 -7.79
CA ALA A 15 9.77 5.00 -6.42
C ALA A 15 10.09 6.30 -5.64
N GLY A 16 10.77 7.25 -6.29
CA GLY A 16 11.19 8.50 -5.65
C GLY A 16 10.04 9.42 -5.20
N PHE A 17 10.40 10.42 -4.40
CA PHE A 17 9.49 11.43 -3.85
C PHE A 17 8.90 12.41 -4.88
N GLY A 18 9.38 12.40 -6.12
CA GLY A 18 8.87 13.25 -7.21
C GLY A 18 7.46 12.89 -7.67
N PRO A 19 6.82 13.69 -8.54
CA PRO A 19 5.50 13.38 -9.10
C PRO A 19 5.54 12.16 -10.03
N GLY A 20 4.38 11.61 -10.38
CA GLY A 20 4.25 10.55 -11.39
C GLY A 20 4.00 9.18 -10.79
N THR A 21 5.02 8.31 -10.80
CA THR A 21 4.87 6.89 -10.40
C THR A 21 5.38 6.60 -8.99
N ASN A 22 5.01 5.44 -8.47
CA ASN A 22 5.66 4.83 -7.31
C ASN A 22 5.71 3.30 -7.50
N ARG A 23 6.60 2.63 -6.77
CA ARG A 23 6.64 1.18 -6.56
C ARG A 23 6.71 0.99 -5.04
N VAL A 24 5.80 0.20 -4.48
CA VAL A 24 5.72 -0.01 -3.03
C VAL A 24 5.56 -1.48 -2.71
N THR A 25 6.02 -1.86 -1.52
CA THR A 25 5.77 -3.19 -0.94
C THR A 25 4.87 -3.04 0.27
N LEU A 26 3.81 -3.82 0.34
CA LEU A 26 2.89 -3.86 1.47
C LEU A 26 3.32 -4.98 2.40
N LEU A 27 3.57 -4.64 3.67
CA LEU A 27 3.91 -5.58 4.72
C LEU A 27 2.74 -5.64 5.69
N THR A 28 2.20 -6.81 5.93
CA THR A 28 1.05 -7.01 6.84
C THR A 28 1.51 -7.61 8.18
N ARG A 29 0.64 -7.51 9.18
CA ARG A 29 0.86 -8.07 10.52
C ARG A 29 1.09 -9.59 10.52
N ASP A 30 0.48 -10.31 9.60
CA ASP A 30 0.62 -11.77 9.48
C ASP A 30 1.91 -12.21 8.74
N GLY A 31 2.75 -11.25 8.34
CA GLY A 31 3.99 -11.50 7.63
C GLY A 31 3.83 -11.60 6.11
N THR A 32 2.64 -11.37 5.56
CA THR A 32 2.45 -11.28 4.11
C THR A 32 3.23 -10.09 3.54
N VAL A 33 3.88 -10.34 2.41
CA VAL A 33 4.65 -9.35 1.64
C VAL A 33 4.06 -9.30 0.24
N GLU A 34 3.55 -8.14 -0.14
CA GLU A 34 2.95 -7.93 -1.46
C GLU A 34 3.64 -6.78 -2.20
N ASP A 35 4.23 -7.07 -3.35
CA ASP A 35 4.81 -6.06 -4.23
C ASP A 35 3.76 -5.46 -5.17
N LEU A 36 3.54 -4.16 -5.07
CA LEU A 36 2.78 -3.42 -6.07
C LEU A 36 3.70 -2.99 -7.21
N PRO A 37 3.36 -3.29 -8.48
CA PRO A 37 4.20 -2.91 -9.60
C PRO A 37 4.33 -1.39 -9.72
N ARG A 38 5.34 -0.92 -10.45
CA ARG A 38 5.49 0.51 -10.70
C ARG A 38 4.26 1.05 -11.44
N MET A 39 3.53 1.94 -10.79
CA MET A 39 2.27 2.50 -11.32
C MET A 39 2.14 3.97 -10.91
N PRO A 40 1.21 4.75 -11.51
CA PRO A 40 0.96 6.12 -11.07
C PRO A 40 0.66 6.18 -9.56
N LYS A 41 1.13 7.21 -8.87
CA LYS A 41 0.91 7.40 -7.42
C LYS A 41 -0.57 7.35 -7.04
N ARG A 42 -1.46 7.85 -7.91
CA ARG A 42 -2.90 7.73 -7.74
C ARG A 42 -3.34 6.26 -7.72
N ALA A 43 -2.89 5.43 -8.66
CA ALA A 43 -3.22 4.00 -8.69
C ALA A 43 -2.69 3.26 -7.45
N VAL A 44 -1.50 3.64 -6.94
CA VAL A 44 -1.01 3.12 -5.65
C VAL A 44 -1.95 3.48 -4.51
N ALA A 45 -2.45 4.71 -4.45
CA ALA A 45 -3.38 5.15 -3.42
C ALA A 45 -4.71 4.39 -3.48
N GLU A 46 -5.29 4.20 -4.68
CA GLU A 46 -6.50 3.39 -4.87
C GLU A 46 -6.26 1.94 -4.41
N ALA A 47 -5.15 1.32 -4.81
CA ALA A 47 -4.82 -0.05 -4.41
C ALA A 47 -4.65 -0.22 -2.88
N ILE A 48 -4.08 0.77 -2.19
CA ILE A 48 -4.01 0.79 -0.73
C ILE A 48 -5.42 0.93 -0.14
N LEU A 49 -6.24 1.83 -0.68
CA LEU A 49 -7.60 2.06 -0.20
C LEU A 49 -8.46 0.80 -0.35
N ASP A 50 -8.41 0.11 -1.49
CA ASP A 50 -9.15 -1.13 -1.73
C ASP A 50 -8.85 -2.18 -0.66
N ARG A 51 -7.58 -2.33 -0.28
CA ARG A 51 -7.14 -3.29 0.74
C ARG A 51 -7.60 -2.89 2.13
N VAL A 52 -7.50 -1.61 2.47
CA VAL A 52 -8.01 -1.09 3.74
C VAL A 52 -9.51 -1.31 3.82
N THR A 53 -10.28 -0.90 2.80
CA THR A 53 -11.73 -1.06 2.76
C THR A 53 -12.16 -2.53 2.83
N ALA A 54 -11.45 -3.43 2.14
CA ALA A 54 -11.73 -4.87 2.21
C ALA A 54 -11.42 -5.47 3.60
N ALA A 55 -10.38 -4.98 4.28
CA ALA A 55 -10.02 -5.40 5.63
C ALA A 55 -10.97 -4.81 6.70
N PHE A 56 -11.59 -3.66 6.41
CA PHE A 56 -12.62 -3.07 7.25
C PHE A 56 -13.95 -3.80 7.04
N SER A 57 -14.26 -4.76 7.92
CA SER A 57 -15.67 -5.04 8.21
C SER A 57 -16.20 -3.91 9.09
N PRO A 58 -17.30 -3.23 8.72
CA PRO A 58 -17.98 -2.39 9.70
C PRO A 58 -18.38 -3.33 10.84
N SER A 59 -17.96 -3.03 12.06
CA SER A 59 -18.51 -3.70 13.24
C SER A 59 -20.02 -3.62 13.09
N ALA A 60 -20.70 -4.77 13.08
CA ALA A 60 -22.13 -4.78 13.30
C ALA A 60 -22.35 -3.97 14.58
N ALA A 61 -23.04 -2.84 14.46
CA ALA A 61 -23.42 -2.05 15.60
C ALA A 61 -24.30 -2.95 16.47
N GLY A 62 -23.74 -3.40 17.59
CA GLY A 62 -24.45 -4.03 18.69
C GLY A 62 -24.53 -3.04 19.83
#